data_AF-A0A226DVL6-F1
#
_entry.id   AF-A0A226DVL6-F1
#
_cell.length_a   1.000
_cell.length_b   1.000
_cell.length_c   1.000
_cell.angle_alpha   90.00
_cell.angle_beta   90.00
_cell.angle_gamma   90.00
#
_symmetry.space_group_name_H-M   'P 1'
#
loop_
_entity.id
_entity.type
_entity.pdbx_description
1 polymer ?
#
loop_
_entity_poly.entity_id
_entity_poly.type
_entity_poly.pdbx_seq_one_letter_code
_entity_poly.pdbx_strand_id
1 'polypeptide(L)'
;MYHDKALKHMHRAIHAIQRSTFRKAYCFHWDSKKRRAIALQNGKKYRNFQILCNIFIFLLTPVFIARSCHLATTIRQETPTSIAVTFTVSAAVTGFIPLAWFLRRPSGPRKYVFVYDATWLENPAYTAIRAVRNFERRGKLCSVIVLLPSGILSTLGGLFFLATLGACILVSGYGVVCLYIWTVAMTPRFRVRTGLPFKTAVHMHNCHVTMLHSEVAHDMVVICLHHAAMVLTSTIALYNIITELAKGEGMSLMLIWMGVALISVSVVIEIFAIYFNGMASTWSKRFLEKMRLAHGGNKYKRKVLQCFAAKLYRLGNPDAQNKRNKCPIAEIIQGWMGVDLMGVGVDLGGGGFINADKIHRQFWIQTTKEFRLH
;
A
#
# COMPACT_ATOMS: atom_id res chain seq x y z
N MET A 1 10.68 25.24 -11.44
CA MET A 1 10.72 24.37 -10.24
C MET A 1 9.52 23.41 -10.12
N TYR A 2 8.25 23.85 -10.13
CA TYR A 2 7.10 22.93 -10.02
C TYR A 2 6.89 22.05 -11.26
N HIS A 3 7.23 22.56 -12.44
CA HIS A 3 7.12 21.84 -13.70
C HIS A 3 7.96 20.54 -13.72
N ASP A 4 9.21 20.61 -13.28
CA ASP A 4 10.10 19.45 -13.22
C ASP A 4 9.61 18.40 -12.21
N LYS A 5 9.06 18.84 -11.08
CA LYS A 5 8.49 17.92 -10.07
C LYS A 5 7.28 17.19 -10.64
N ALA A 6 6.35 17.88 -11.29
CA ALA A 6 5.17 17.25 -11.88
C ALA A 6 5.52 16.28 -13.02
N LEU A 7 6.44 16.65 -13.92
CA LEU A 7 6.96 15.74 -14.95
C LEU A 7 7.62 14.51 -14.32
N LYS A 8 8.38 14.71 -13.22
CA LYS A 8 8.97 13.61 -12.46
C LYS A 8 7.91 12.70 -11.83
N HIS A 9 6.80 13.24 -11.31
CA HIS A 9 5.69 12.46 -10.79
C HIS A 9 4.97 11.68 -11.89
N MET A 10 4.70 12.30 -13.03
CA MET A 10 4.08 11.63 -14.18
C MET A 10 4.97 10.51 -14.73
N HIS A 11 6.28 10.76 -14.85
CA HIS A 11 7.26 9.75 -15.24
C HIS A 11 7.27 8.56 -14.27
N ARG A 12 7.28 8.82 -12.96
CA ARG A 12 7.19 7.78 -11.92
C ARG A 12 5.88 7.01 -11.98
N ALA A 13 4.75 7.69 -12.20
CA ALA A 13 3.43 7.08 -12.30
C ALA A 13 3.34 6.12 -13.50
N ILE A 14 3.83 6.55 -14.67
CA ILE A 14 3.88 5.70 -15.87
C ILE A 14 4.77 4.47 -15.63
N HIS A 15 5.92 4.65 -14.99
CA HIS A 15 6.78 3.52 -14.63
C HIS A 15 6.14 2.57 -13.62
N ALA A 16 5.42 3.09 -12.63
CA ALA A 16 4.71 2.30 -11.64
C ALA A 16 3.61 1.46 -12.32
N ILE A 17 2.79 2.06 -13.19
CA ILE A 17 1.75 1.36 -13.97
C ILE A 17 2.38 0.28 -14.86
N GLN A 18 3.48 0.60 -15.53
CA GLN A 18 4.19 -0.38 -16.35
C GLN A 18 4.76 -1.52 -15.51
N ARG A 19 5.26 -1.27 -14.31
CA ARG A 19 5.79 -2.31 -13.42
C ARG A 19 4.68 -3.20 -12.85
N SER A 20 3.58 -2.62 -12.38
CA SER A 20 2.43 -3.35 -11.82
C SER A 20 1.74 -4.23 -12.86
N THR A 21 1.86 -3.89 -14.14
CA THR A 21 1.30 -4.66 -15.26
C THR A 21 2.33 -5.57 -15.95
N PHE A 22 3.48 -5.81 -15.29
CA PHE A 22 4.61 -6.59 -15.82
C PHE A 22 5.08 -6.14 -17.22
N ARG A 23 4.87 -4.86 -17.55
CA ARG A 23 5.10 -4.24 -18.86
C ARG A 23 4.34 -4.94 -20.00
N LYS A 24 3.24 -5.61 -19.68
CA LYS A 24 2.40 -6.34 -20.65
C LYS A 24 1.10 -5.61 -20.99
N ALA A 25 0.55 -4.80 -20.08
CA ALA A 25 -0.78 -4.21 -20.23
C ALA A 25 -0.82 -2.74 -19.76
N TYR A 26 -0.41 -1.80 -20.62
CA TYR A 26 -0.40 -0.38 -20.29
C TYR A 26 -0.74 0.49 -21.51
N CYS A 27 -1.25 1.71 -21.28
CA CYS A 27 -1.69 2.63 -22.33
C CYS A 27 -0.78 3.87 -22.51
N PHE A 28 0.21 4.06 -21.65
CA PHE A 28 1.14 5.20 -21.70
C PHE A 28 2.60 4.75 -21.74
N HIS A 29 3.40 5.41 -22.57
CA HIS A 29 4.85 5.28 -22.61
C HIS A 29 5.49 6.64 -22.32
N TRP A 30 6.68 6.66 -21.71
CA TRP A 30 7.40 7.90 -21.48
C TRP A 30 8.48 8.08 -22.54
N ASP A 31 8.44 9.19 -23.27
CA ASP A 31 9.49 9.57 -24.22
C ASP A 31 10.53 10.43 -23.49
N SER A 32 11.70 9.84 -23.24
CA SER A 32 12.81 10.52 -22.58
C SER A 32 13.36 11.69 -23.40
N LYS A 33 13.27 11.65 -24.73
CA LYS A 33 13.75 12.72 -25.63
C LYS A 33 12.82 13.91 -25.57
N LYS A 34 11.51 13.67 -25.62
CA LYS A 34 10.49 14.74 -25.57
C LYS A 34 10.07 15.12 -24.15
N ARG A 35 10.57 14.41 -23.13
CA ARG A 35 10.15 14.52 -21.71
C ARG A 35 8.63 14.54 -21.54
N ARG A 36 7.93 13.69 -22.30
CA ARG A 36 6.46 13.69 -22.41
C ARG A 36 5.89 12.28 -22.39
N ALA A 37 4.69 12.15 -21.85
CA ALA A 37 3.90 10.93 -21.97
C ALA A 37 3.36 10.78 -23.40
N ILE A 38 3.55 9.62 -24.01
CA ILE A 38 3.00 9.25 -25.31
C ILE A 38 1.92 8.19 -25.10
N ALA A 39 0.74 8.45 -25.67
CA ALA A 39 -0.35 7.49 -25.75
C ALA A 39 0.02 6.33 -26.70
N LEU A 40 -0.07 5.09 -26.21
CA LEU A 40 0.01 3.91 -27.06
C LEU A 40 -1.31 3.76 -27.80
N GLN A 41 -1.29 3.96 -29.13
CA GLN A 41 -2.50 3.88 -29.94
C GLN A 41 -2.81 2.45 -30.36
N ASN A 42 -1.77 1.70 -30.76
CA ASN A 42 -1.89 0.36 -31.29
C ASN A 42 -0.72 -0.50 -30.83
N GLY A 43 -0.99 -1.80 -30.65
CA GLY A 43 0.02 -2.79 -30.30
C GLY A 43 -0.46 -3.78 -29.25
N LYS A 44 0.26 -4.91 -29.13
CA LYS A 44 -0.08 -6.00 -28.21
C LYS A 44 -0.26 -5.51 -26.77
N LYS A 45 0.54 -4.55 -26.34
CA LYS A 45 0.52 -3.99 -24.98
C LYS A 45 -0.76 -3.20 -24.67
N TYR A 46 -1.22 -2.38 -25.61
CA TYR A 46 -2.47 -1.63 -25.45
C TYR A 46 -3.68 -2.55 -25.55
N ARG A 47 -3.65 -3.54 -26.45
CA ARG A 47 -4.70 -4.57 -26.54
C ARG A 47 -4.85 -5.35 -25.24
N ASN A 48 -3.73 -5.74 -24.62
CA ASN A 48 -3.75 -6.40 -23.30
C ASN A 48 -4.34 -5.49 -22.21
N PHE A 49 -4.04 -4.19 -22.24
CA PHE A 49 -4.67 -3.21 -21.34
C PHE A 49 -6.20 -3.15 -21.54
N GLN A 50 -6.67 -3.12 -22.79
CA GLN A 50 -8.11 -3.12 -23.09
C GLN A 50 -8.78 -4.40 -22.60
N ILE A 51 -8.14 -5.57 -22.78
CA ILE A 51 -8.63 -6.85 -22.25
C ILE A 51 -8.72 -6.79 -20.73
N LEU A 52 -7.69 -6.29 -20.05
CA LEU A 52 -7.67 -6.12 -18.60
C LEU A 52 -8.81 -5.21 -18.13
N CYS A 53 -9.02 -4.06 -18.77
CA CYS A 53 -10.14 -3.17 -18.46
C CYS A 53 -11.50 -3.85 -18.67
N ASN A 54 -11.68 -4.63 -19.73
CA ASN A 54 -12.91 -5.38 -19.97
C ASN A 54 -13.13 -6.44 -18.87
N ILE A 55 -12.09 -7.16 -18.44
CA ILE A 55 -12.19 -8.11 -17.33
C ILE A 55 -12.65 -7.40 -16.05
N PHE A 56 -12.08 -6.25 -15.73
CA PHE A 56 -12.49 -5.47 -14.55
C PHE A 56 -13.94 -4.99 -14.64
N ILE A 57 -14.34 -4.40 -15.78
CA ILE A 57 -15.68 -3.82 -15.94
C ILE A 57 -16.75 -4.92 -16.05
N PHE A 58 -16.50 -6.00 -16.78
CA PHE A 58 -17.52 -7.03 -17.05
C PHE A 58 -17.54 -8.18 -16.04
N LEU A 59 -16.44 -8.46 -15.32
CA LEU A 59 -16.43 -9.53 -14.31
C LEU A 59 -16.48 -8.99 -12.88
N LEU A 60 -15.65 -7.99 -12.53
CA LEU A 60 -15.64 -7.51 -11.13
C LEU A 60 -16.87 -6.66 -10.80
N THR A 61 -17.28 -5.75 -11.70
CA THR A 61 -18.42 -4.86 -11.41
C THR A 61 -19.71 -5.63 -11.12
N PRO A 62 -20.15 -6.62 -11.92
CA PRO A 62 -21.38 -7.36 -11.62
C PRO A 62 -21.31 -8.13 -10.31
N VAL A 63 -20.15 -8.68 -9.94
CA VAL A 63 -19.95 -9.38 -8.65
C VAL A 63 -20.15 -8.43 -7.47
N PHE A 64 -19.56 -7.23 -7.54
CA PHE A 64 -19.71 -6.23 -6.48
C PHE A 64 -21.12 -5.65 -6.40
N ILE A 65 -21.77 -5.41 -7.54
CA ILE A 65 -23.17 -4.99 -7.58
C ILE A 65 -24.06 -6.09 -7.00
N ALA A 66 -23.90 -7.35 -7.45
CA ALA A 66 -24.69 -8.47 -6.95
C ALA A 66 -24.52 -8.68 -5.44
N ARG A 67 -23.29 -8.59 -4.91
CA ARG A 67 -23.05 -8.67 -3.46
C ARG A 67 -23.62 -7.47 -2.71
N SER A 68 -23.55 -6.27 -3.27
CA SER A 68 -24.17 -5.07 -2.68
C SER A 68 -25.69 -5.19 -2.64
N CYS A 69 -26.31 -5.69 -3.71
CA CYS A 69 -27.75 -5.98 -3.76
C CYS A 69 -28.15 -7.06 -2.75
N HIS A 70 -27.38 -8.15 -2.66
CA HIS A 70 -27.61 -9.20 -1.66
C HIS A 70 -27.51 -8.66 -0.24
N LEU A 71 -26.50 -7.84 0.07
CA LEU A 71 -26.34 -7.23 1.39
C LEU A 71 -27.47 -6.25 1.69
N ALA A 72 -27.95 -5.50 0.71
CA ALA A 72 -29.09 -4.60 0.87
C ALA A 72 -30.38 -5.35 1.24
N THR A 73 -30.54 -6.60 0.80
CA THR A 73 -31.71 -7.43 1.15
C THR A 73 -31.54 -8.27 2.41
N THR A 74 -30.30 -8.48 2.89
CA THR A 74 -29.97 -9.36 4.04
C THR A 74 -29.38 -8.63 5.26
N ILE A 75 -29.59 -7.31 5.36
CA ILE A 75 -28.99 -6.41 6.38
C ILE A 75 -29.04 -6.96 7.81
N ARG A 76 -30.09 -7.69 8.21
CA ARG A 76 -30.27 -8.18 9.58
C ARG A 76 -29.33 -9.33 9.99
N GLN A 77 -28.74 -10.06 9.04
CA GLN A 77 -27.92 -11.24 9.34
C GLN A 77 -26.41 -11.00 9.16
N GLU A 78 -26.03 -9.91 8.52
CA GLU A 78 -24.64 -9.64 8.13
C GLU A 78 -23.99 -8.65 9.09
N THR A 79 -22.69 -8.84 9.34
CA THR A 79 -21.97 -7.96 10.26
C THR A 79 -21.85 -6.54 9.67
N PRO A 80 -21.98 -5.47 10.48
CA PRO A 80 -21.86 -4.09 10.01
C PRO A 80 -20.56 -3.82 9.23
N THR A 81 -19.47 -4.48 9.62
CA THR A 81 -18.17 -4.40 8.95
C THR A 81 -18.20 -4.96 7.53
N SER A 82 -18.84 -6.12 7.32
CA SER A 82 -19.00 -6.75 5.99
C SER A 82 -19.79 -5.85 5.04
N ILE A 83 -20.84 -5.20 5.56
CA ILE A 83 -21.65 -4.22 4.85
C ILE A 83 -20.81 -3.01 4.45
N ALA A 84 -20.15 -2.36 5.42
CA ALA A 84 -19.34 -1.17 5.18
C ALA A 84 -18.21 -1.41 4.17
N VAL A 85 -17.48 -2.53 4.31
CA VAL A 85 -16.39 -2.90 3.40
C VAL A 85 -16.95 -3.13 1.99
N THR A 86 -18.03 -3.88 1.85
CA THR A 86 -18.58 -4.20 0.52
C THR A 86 -19.06 -2.96 -0.22
N PHE A 87 -19.80 -2.07 0.45
CA PHE A 87 -20.27 -0.82 -0.17
C PHE A 87 -19.11 0.12 -0.51
N THR A 88 -18.10 0.21 0.36
CA THR A 88 -16.89 1.02 0.09
C THR A 88 -16.14 0.53 -1.13
N VAL A 89 -15.88 -0.79 -1.21
CA VAL A 89 -15.20 -1.38 -2.37
C VAL A 89 -16.04 -1.23 -3.64
N SER A 90 -17.35 -1.41 -3.55
CA SER A 90 -18.26 -1.27 -4.69
C SER A 90 -18.32 0.17 -5.20
N ALA A 91 -18.34 1.17 -4.32
CA ALA A 91 -18.29 2.57 -4.69
C ALA A 91 -16.95 2.92 -5.37
N ALA A 92 -15.84 2.44 -4.81
CA ALA A 92 -14.52 2.64 -5.41
C ALA A 92 -14.44 2.02 -6.82
N VAL A 93 -14.82 0.74 -6.97
CA VAL A 93 -14.85 0.04 -8.26
C VAL A 93 -15.74 0.77 -9.27
N THR A 94 -16.93 1.21 -8.86
CA THR A 94 -17.87 1.92 -9.74
C THR A 94 -17.31 3.26 -10.19
N GLY A 95 -16.62 4.00 -9.31
CA GLY A 95 -15.92 5.24 -9.63
C GLY A 95 -14.79 5.08 -10.67
N PHE A 96 -14.18 3.90 -10.78
CA PHE A 96 -13.15 3.62 -11.79
C PHE A 96 -13.70 3.33 -13.18
N ILE A 97 -14.95 2.87 -13.29
CA ILE A 97 -15.52 2.42 -14.57
C ILE A 97 -15.49 3.53 -15.63
N PRO A 98 -15.90 4.79 -15.37
CA PRO A 98 -15.87 5.83 -16.38
C PRO A 98 -14.46 6.11 -16.90
N LEU A 99 -13.46 6.13 -16.01
CA LEU A 99 -12.06 6.37 -16.36
C LEU A 99 -11.47 5.20 -17.16
N ALA A 100 -11.68 3.97 -16.70
CA ALA A 100 -11.25 2.76 -17.41
C ALA A 100 -11.90 2.68 -18.79
N TRP A 101 -13.21 2.97 -18.87
CA TRP A 101 -13.95 3.01 -20.13
C TRP A 101 -13.42 4.08 -21.08
N PHE A 102 -13.11 5.26 -20.57
CA PHE A 102 -12.51 6.34 -21.35
C PHE A 102 -11.13 5.94 -21.89
N LEU A 103 -10.23 5.45 -21.04
CA LEU A 103 -8.87 5.03 -21.43
C LEU A 103 -8.83 3.79 -22.34
N ARG A 104 -9.86 2.94 -22.26
CA ARG A 104 -10.04 1.79 -23.14
C ARG A 104 -10.28 2.20 -24.60
N ARG A 105 -10.88 3.36 -24.85
CA ARG A 105 -11.11 3.85 -26.22
C ARG A 105 -9.77 4.23 -26.86
N PRO A 106 -9.50 3.89 -28.13
CA PRO A 106 -8.24 4.22 -28.80
C PRO A 106 -7.88 5.72 -28.77
N SER A 107 -8.88 6.60 -28.77
CA SER A 107 -8.72 8.05 -28.64
C SER A 107 -8.55 8.53 -27.20
N GLY A 108 -8.90 7.73 -26.21
CA GLY A 108 -8.92 8.05 -24.78
C GLY A 108 -7.54 8.45 -24.25
N PRO A 109 -6.50 7.60 -24.36
CA PRO A 109 -5.16 7.94 -23.91
C PRO A 109 -4.60 9.19 -24.58
N ARG A 110 -4.90 9.43 -25.86
CA ARG A 110 -4.48 10.63 -26.59
C ARG A 110 -5.18 11.88 -26.04
N LYS A 111 -6.50 11.81 -25.83
CA LYS A 111 -7.26 12.89 -25.19
C LYS A 111 -6.81 13.12 -23.75
N TYR A 112 -6.45 12.07 -23.01
CA TYR A 112 -5.92 12.19 -21.65
C TYR A 112 -4.58 12.93 -21.63
N VAL A 113 -3.63 12.52 -22.47
CA VAL A 113 -2.33 13.19 -22.61
C VAL A 113 -2.54 14.63 -23.09
N PHE A 114 -3.41 14.85 -24.07
CA PHE A 114 -3.72 16.20 -24.55
C PHE A 114 -4.33 17.08 -23.46
N VAL A 115 -5.30 16.59 -22.69
CA VAL A 115 -5.90 17.34 -21.57
C VAL A 115 -4.86 17.56 -20.48
N TYR A 116 -4.06 16.56 -20.14
CA TYR A 116 -2.97 16.70 -19.16
C TYR A 116 -1.98 17.78 -19.61
N ASP A 117 -1.56 17.74 -20.87
CA ASP A 117 -0.63 18.71 -21.43
C ASP A 117 -1.27 20.09 -21.57
N ALA A 118 -2.54 20.21 -21.98
CA ALA A 118 -3.25 21.49 -22.06
C ALA A 118 -3.45 22.11 -20.67
N THR A 119 -3.86 21.29 -19.68
CA THR A 119 -4.03 21.71 -18.28
C THR A 119 -2.70 22.13 -17.64
N TRP A 120 -1.57 21.69 -18.19
CA TRP A 120 -0.24 21.89 -17.60
C TRP A 120 0.66 22.87 -18.36
N LEU A 121 0.60 22.92 -19.70
CA LEU A 121 1.33 23.87 -20.55
C LEU A 121 0.62 25.21 -20.68
N GLU A 122 -0.71 25.21 -20.81
CA GLU A 122 -1.50 26.43 -20.99
C GLU A 122 -2.23 26.78 -19.70
N ASN A 123 -1.53 26.80 -18.56
CA ASN A 123 -2.15 27.24 -17.32
C ASN A 123 -1.70 28.66 -16.92
N PRO A 124 -2.11 29.72 -17.65
CA PRO A 124 -2.10 31.07 -17.11
C PRO A 124 -3.01 31.15 -15.89
N ALA A 125 -3.87 30.16 -15.60
CA ALA A 125 -4.66 30.08 -14.39
C ALA A 125 -3.85 29.62 -13.15
N TYR A 126 -2.71 28.93 -13.24
CA TYR A 126 -1.86 28.66 -12.06
C TYR A 126 -1.09 29.94 -11.66
N THR A 127 -0.63 30.70 -12.64
CA THR A 127 -0.02 32.04 -12.47
C THR A 127 -1.08 33.10 -12.10
N ALA A 128 -2.29 33.04 -12.65
CA ALA A 128 -3.40 33.91 -12.30
C ALA A 128 -4.09 33.51 -10.98
N ILE A 129 -4.21 32.25 -10.59
CA ILE A 129 -4.74 31.86 -9.25
C ILE A 129 -3.78 32.32 -8.15
N ARG A 130 -2.47 32.40 -8.44
CA ARG A 130 -1.47 33.02 -7.55
C ARG A 130 -1.58 34.55 -7.50
N ALA A 131 -1.96 35.21 -8.60
CA ALA A 131 -2.09 36.67 -8.69
C ALA A 131 -3.50 37.21 -8.33
N VAL A 132 -4.55 36.40 -8.48
CA VAL A 132 -5.97 36.72 -8.28
C VAL A 132 -6.45 36.28 -6.90
N ARG A 133 -5.60 35.64 -6.08
CA ARG A 133 -5.92 35.33 -4.67
C ARG A 133 -6.20 36.54 -3.74
N ASN A 134 -6.41 37.73 -4.30
CA ASN A 134 -7.36 38.74 -3.81
C ASN A 134 -8.81 38.43 -4.28
N PHE A 135 -9.32 37.22 -4.01
CA PHE A 135 -10.60 36.73 -4.56
C PHE A 135 -11.86 37.28 -3.87
N GLU A 136 -11.75 38.13 -2.85
CA GLU A 136 -12.93 38.68 -2.15
C GLU A 136 -13.76 39.67 -3.00
N ARG A 137 -13.20 40.20 -4.11
CA ARG A 137 -13.80 41.36 -4.80
C ARG A 137 -14.67 41.07 -6.02
N ARG A 138 -14.73 39.83 -6.56
CA ARG A 138 -15.26 39.55 -7.92
C ARG A 138 -16.44 38.56 -8.07
N GLY A 139 -17.18 38.26 -7.00
CA GLY A 139 -18.53 37.65 -7.09
C GLY A 139 -18.61 36.14 -7.40
N LYS A 140 -19.83 35.58 -7.22
CA LYS A 140 -20.13 34.13 -7.14
C LYS A 140 -19.73 33.27 -8.35
N LEU A 141 -19.75 33.81 -9.58
CA LEU A 141 -19.47 33.05 -10.81
C LEU A 141 -18.00 32.59 -10.91
N CYS A 142 -17.05 33.42 -10.49
CA CYS A 142 -15.63 33.04 -10.48
C CYS A 142 -15.32 31.90 -9.50
N SER A 143 -16.06 31.82 -8.38
CA SER A 143 -15.91 30.73 -7.41
C SER A 143 -16.27 29.38 -8.04
N VAL A 144 -17.38 29.29 -8.77
CA VAL A 144 -17.82 28.07 -9.45
C VAL A 144 -16.79 27.59 -10.49
N ILE A 145 -16.22 28.53 -11.27
CA ILE A 145 -15.23 28.23 -12.31
C ILE A 145 -13.90 27.72 -11.72
N VAL A 146 -13.52 28.13 -10.50
CA VAL A 146 -12.31 27.62 -9.83
C VAL A 146 -12.59 26.32 -9.06
N LEU A 147 -13.81 26.16 -8.54
CA LEU A 147 -14.22 24.96 -7.80
C LEU A 147 -14.32 23.73 -8.70
N LEU A 148 -14.80 23.88 -9.94
CA LEU A 148 -14.96 22.77 -10.89
C LEU A 148 -13.62 22.09 -11.26
N PRO A 149 -12.58 22.81 -11.72
CA PRO A 149 -11.29 22.23 -12.06
C PRO A 149 -10.55 21.67 -10.85
N SER A 150 -10.62 22.34 -9.70
CA SER A 150 -10.00 21.87 -8.46
C SER A 150 -10.69 20.61 -7.92
N GLY A 151 -12.02 20.51 -8.05
CA GLY A 151 -12.78 19.30 -7.79
C GLY A 151 -12.41 18.14 -8.72
N ILE A 152 -12.26 18.41 -10.02
CA ILE A 152 -11.84 17.40 -11.02
C ILE A 152 -10.41 16.90 -10.73
N LEU A 153 -9.48 17.78 -10.41
CA LEU A 153 -8.11 17.39 -10.06
C LEU A 153 -8.05 16.60 -8.76
N SER A 154 -8.83 17.00 -7.75
CA SER A 154 -8.90 16.30 -6.47
C SER A 154 -9.53 14.90 -6.61
N THR A 155 -10.58 14.78 -7.42
CA THR A 155 -11.22 13.48 -7.71
C THR A 155 -10.31 12.56 -8.52
N LEU A 156 -9.59 13.08 -9.52
CA LEU A 156 -8.58 12.31 -10.26
C LEU A 156 -7.43 11.86 -9.36
N GLY A 157 -6.96 12.72 -8.45
CA GLY A 157 -5.96 12.38 -7.45
C GLY A 157 -6.45 11.28 -6.50
N GLY A 158 -7.69 11.39 -6.01
CA GLY A 158 -8.33 10.39 -5.16
C GLY A 158 -8.49 9.03 -5.88
N LEU A 159 -8.89 9.03 -7.15
CA LEU A 159 -8.94 7.83 -7.97
C LEU A 159 -7.55 7.24 -8.19
N PHE A 160 -6.53 8.04 -8.48
CA PHE A 160 -5.17 7.51 -8.64
C PHE A 160 -4.64 6.89 -7.34
N PHE A 161 -4.92 7.53 -6.20
CA PHE A 161 -4.58 7.02 -4.88
C PHE A 161 -5.31 5.72 -4.57
N LEU A 162 -6.62 5.66 -4.78
CA LEU A 162 -7.43 4.44 -4.58
C LEU A 162 -7.00 3.31 -5.52
N ALA A 163 -6.61 3.61 -6.77
CA ALA A 163 -6.12 2.61 -7.72
C ALA A 163 -4.78 2.06 -7.28
N THR A 164 -3.88 2.94 -6.82
CA THR A 164 -2.58 2.54 -6.30
C THR A 164 -2.74 1.69 -5.06
N LEU A 165 -3.61 2.11 -4.13
CA LEU A 165 -3.92 1.38 -2.91
C LEU A 165 -4.54 0.00 -3.23
N GLY A 166 -5.51 -0.04 -4.14
CA GLY A 166 -6.14 -1.29 -4.60
C GLY A 166 -5.13 -2.23 -5.27
N ALA A 167 -4.23 -1.70 -6.10
CA ALA A 167 -3.15 -2.48 -6.69
C ALA A 167 -2.18 -3.02 -5.64
N CYS A 168 -1.82 -2.22 -4.63
CA CYS A 168 -0.99 -2.66 -3.50
C CYS A 168 -1.66 -3.77 -2.70
N ILE A 169 -2.96 -3.65 -2.40
CA ILE A 169 -3.73 -4.69 -1.70
C ILE A 169 -3.80 -5.96 -2.53
N LEU A 170 -4.09 -5.85 -3.84
CA LEU A 170 -4.15 -7.01 -4.74
C LEU A 170 -2.80 -7.72 -4.83
N VAL A 171 -1.71 -6.99 -5.07
CA VAL A 171 -0.36 -7.57 -5.16
C VAL A 171 0.02 -8.24 -3.84
N SER A 172 -0.26 -7.60 -2.70
CA SER A 172 -0.03 -8.19 -1.38
C SER A 172 -0.87 -9.47 -1.18
N GLY A 173 -2.16 -9.40 -1.49
CA GLY A 173 -3.12 -10.51 -1.45
C GLY A 173 -2.68 -11.72 -2.27
N TYR A 174 -2.34 -11.49 -3.54
CA TYR A 174 -1.82 -12.52 -4.45
C TYR A 174 -0.50 -13.10 -3.94
N GLY A 175 0.38 -12.28 -3.37
CA GLY A 175 1.60 -12.74 -2.69
C GLY A 175 1.29 -13.75 -1.58
N VAL A 176 0.28 -13.49 -0.74
CA VAL A 176 -0.14 -14.39 0.35
C VAL A 176 -0.64 -15.71 -0.19
N VAL A 177 -1.55 -15.67 -1.16
CA VAL A 177 -2.18 -16.87 -1.72
C VAL A 177 -1.13 -17.72 -2.42
N CYS A 178 -0.23 -17.09 -3.17
CA CYS A 178 0.88 -17.78 -3.82
C CYS A 178 1.79 -18.47 -2.78
N LEU A 179 2.23 -17.75 -1.74
CA LEU A 179 3.00 -18.33 -0.63
C LEU A 179 2.26 -19.48 0.06
N TYR A 180 0.96 -19.33 0.28
CA TYR A 180 0.14 -20.34 0.93
C TYR A 180 0.07 -21.61 0.09
N ILE A 181 -0.30 -21.49 -1.19
CA ILE A 181 -0.36 -22.61 -2.14
C ILE A 181 1.01 -23.31 -2.23
N TRP A 182 2.09 -22.54 -2.31
CA TRP A 182 3.44 -23.10 -2.35
C TRP A 182 3.84 -23.78 -1.05
N THR A 183 3.49 -23.22 0.10
CA THR A 183 3.76 -23.85 1.41
C THR A 183 3.01 -25.16 1.53
N VAL A 184 1.75 -25.21 1.07
CA VAL A 184 0.95 -26.44 1.02
C VAL A 184 1.55 -27.46 0.06
N ALA A 185 2.01 -27.02 -1.12
CA ALA A 185 2.64 -27.89 -2.12
C ALA A 185 3.99 -28.45 -1.66
N MET A 186 4.79 -27.65 -0.93
CA MET A 186 6.09 -28.08 -0.42
C MET A 186 6.00 -28.90 0.87
N THR A 187 4.91 -28.78 1.63
CA THR A 187 4.73 -29.58 2.84
C THR A 187 4.44 -31.02 2.44
N PRO A 188 5.35 -31.98 2.67
CA PRO A 188 5.09 -33.37 2.33
C PRO A 188 3.86 -33.83 3.13
N ARG A 189 2.77 -34.17 2.43
CA ARG A 189 1.68 -34.91 3.06
C ARG A 189 2.22 -36.29 3.36
N PHE A 190 2.21 -36.67 4.64
CA PHE A 190 2.86 -37.85 5.23
C PHE A 190 2.57 -39.23 4.59
N ARG A 191 1.79 -39.31 3.51
CA ARG A 191 1.39 -40.57 2.87
C ARG A 191 1.87 -40.79 1.44
N VAL A 192 2.42 -39.78 0.74
CA VAL A 192 2.87 -39.96 -0.66
C VAL A 192 4.39 -39.86 -0.74
N ARG A 193 5.03 -40.98 -1.10
CA ARG A 193 6.49 -41.21 -1.09
C ARG A 193 7.27 -40.35 -2.10
N THR A 194 6.59 -39.61 -2.98
CA THR A 194 7.19 -38.76 -4.02
C THR A 194 7.24 -37.30 -3.60
N GLY A 195 7.82 -37.03 -2.42
CA GLY A 195 8.10 -35.65 -2.00
C GLY A 195 9.19 -35.00 -2.85
N LEU A 196 9.14 -33.68 -3.01
CA LEU A 196 10.21 -32.92 -3.66
C LEU A 196 11.56 -33.18 -2.96
N PRO A 197 12.67 -33.36 -3.70
CA PRO A 197 13.99 -33.50 -3.11
C PRO A 197 14.32 -32.32 -2.19
N PHE A 198 14.94 -32.58 -1.04
CA PHE A 198 15.29 -31.56 -0.04
C PHE A 198 16.00 -30.34 -0.64
N LYS A 199 16.94 -30.56 -1.57
CA LYS A 199 17.70 -29.49 -2.24
C LYS A 199 16.77 -28.58 -3.06
N THR A 200 15.80 -29.15 -3.76
CA THR A 200 14.81 -28.42 -4.56
C THR A 200 13.85 -27.66 -3.66
N ALA A 201 13.33 -28.29 -2.60
CA ALA A 201 12.44 -27.63 -1.63
C ALA A 201 13.13 -26.45 -0.94
N VAL A 202 14.39 -26.61 -0.52
CA VAL A 202 15.19 -25.53 0.07
C VAL A 202 15.50 -24.45 -0.95
N HIS A 203 15.87 -24.80 -2.18
CA HIS A 203 16.16 -23.81 -3.23
C HIS A 203 14.91 -22.99 -3.60
N MET A 204 13.77 -23.65 -3.78
CA MET A 204 12.51 -22.97 -4.07
C MET A 204 12.04 -22.11 -2.89
N HIS A 205 12.18 -22.58 -1.65
CA HIS A 205 11.90 -21.78 -0.46
C HIS A 205 12.83 -20.58 -0.38
N ASN A 206 14.12 -20.75 -0.65
CA ASN A 206 15.08 -19.65 -0.60
C ASN A 206 14.80 -18.63 -1.69
N CYS A 207 14.52 -19.07 -2.93
CA CYS A 207 14.14 -18.20 -4.04
C CYS A 207 12.86 -17.41 -3.73
N HIS A 208 11.82 -18.07 -3.23
CA HIS A 208 10.57 -17.42 -2.84
C HIS A 208 10.75 -16.48 -1.67
N VAL A 209 11.42 -16.92 -0.60
CA VAL A 209 11.69 -16.07 0.56
C VAL A 209 12.58 -14.90 0.16
N THR A 210 13.59 -15.05 -0.69
CA THR A 210 14.40 -13.90 -1.14
C THR A 210 13.63 -12.98 -2.08
N MET A 211 12.79 -13.50 -2.97
CA MET A 211 11.97 -12.69 -3.86
C MET A 211 10.95 -11.91 -3.03
N LEU A 212 10.21 -12.62 -2.18
CA LEU A 212 9.27 -12.04 -1.24
C LEU A 212 9.97 -11.07 -0.31
N HIS A 213 11.15 -11.39 0.23
CA HIS A 213 11.84 -10.50 1.17
C HIS A 213 12.55 -9.34 0.46
N SER A 214 12.90 -9.43 -0.82
CA SER A 214 13.44 -8.30 -1.58
C SER A 214 12.33 -7.35 -2.05
N GLU A 215 11.19 -7.90 -2.46
CA GLU A 215 10.04 -7.12 -2.89
C GLU A 215 9.26 -6.59 -1.69
N VAL A 216 8.99 -7.42 -0.67
CA VAL A 216 8.39 -7.01 0.61
C VAL A 216 9.35 -6.20 1.47
N ALA A 217 10.69 -6.31 1.39
CA ALA A 217 11.56 -5.35 2.11
C ALA A 217 11.55 -3.97 1.43
N HIS A 218 11.57 -3.94 0.10
CA HIS A 218 11.40 -2.70 -0.66
C HIS A 218 10.00 -2.11 -0.41
N ASP A 219 8.98 -2.95 -0.36
CA ASP A 219 7.62 -2.58 -0.02
C ASP A 219 7.44 -2.43 1.50
N MET A 220 8.40 -2.81 2.33
CA MET A 220 8.38 -2.56 3.78
C MET A 220 8.83 -1.15 4.09
N VAL A 221 9.72 -0.59 3.28
CA VAL A 221 9.94 0.86 3.27
C VAL A 221 8.64 1.56 2.90
N VAL A 222 7.88 1.01 1.95
CA VAL A 222 6.52 1.45 1.64
C VAL A 222 5.55 1.12 2.78
N ILE A 223 5.79 0.11 3.62
CA ILE A 223 4.95 -0.21 4.77
C ILE A 223 5.16 0.76 5.93
N CYS A 224 6.41 1.06 6.27
CA CYS A 224 6.72 2.13 7.21
C CYS A 224 6.19 3.48 6.70
N LEU A 225 6.29 3.73 5.38
CA LEU A 225 5.68 4.90 4.77
C LEU A 225 4.14 4.84 4.79
N HIS A 226 3.54 3.65 4.68
CA HIS A 226 2.09 3.49 4.78
C HIS A 226 1.66 3.83 6.19
N HIS A 227 2.35 3.36 7.22
CA HIS A 227 1.96 3.63 8.60
C HIS A 227 2.02 5.14 8.86
N ALA A 228 3.11 5.81 8.45
CA ALA A 228 3.20 7.26 8.50
C ALA A 228 2.10 7.97 7.69
N ALA A 229 1.75 7.47 6.51
CA ALA A 229 0.69 8.03 5.67
C ALA A 229 -0.72 7.79 6.25
N MET A 230 -0.99 6.61 6.82
CA MET A 230 -2.25 6.26 7.47
C MET A 230 -2.45 7.08 8.73
N VAL A 231 -1.41 7.27 9.53
CA VAL A 231 -1.43 8.17 10.70
C VAL A 231 -1.67 9.60 10.24
N LEU A 232 -0.92 10.10 9.26
CA LEU A 232 -1.10 11.47 8.75
C LEU A 232 -2.52 11.71 8.21
N THR A 233 -3.03 10.79 7.38
CA THR A 233 -4.39 10.89 6.81
C THR A 233 -5.47 10.81 7.87
N SER A 234 -5.31 9.94 8.87
CA SER A 234 -6.25 9.83 10.00
C SER A 234 -6.21 11.06 10.89
N THR A 235 -5.03 11.63 11.15
CA THR A 235 -4.88 12.89 11.89
C THR A 235 -5.52 14.06 11.16
N ILE A 236 -5.34 14.17 9.84
CA ILE A 236 -6.01 15.19 9.03
C ILE A 236 -7.53 15.00 9.05
N ALA A 237 -8.01 13.77 8.89
CA ALA A 237 -9.44 13.45 8.97
C ALA A 237 -10.03 13.82 10.34
N LEU A 238 -9.33 13.47 11.42
CA LEU A 238 -9.73 13.78 12.79
C LEU A 238 -9.74 15.30 13.04
N TYR A 239 -8.72 16.02 12.57
CA TYR A 239 -8.67 17.48 12.65
C TYR A 239 -9.86 18.13 11.94
N ASN A 240 -10.22 17.64 10.76
CA ASN A 240 -11.39 18.12 10.02
C ASN A 240 -12.72 17.83 10.76
N ILE A 241 -12.83 16.69 11.44
CA ILE A 241 -14.00 16.39 12.28
C ILE A 241 -14.08 17.36 13.46
N ILE A 242 -12.99 17.53 14.21
CA ILE A 242 -12.95 18.41 15.39
C ILE A 242 -13.26 19.87 15.01
N THR A 243 -12.69 20.35 13.90
CA THR A 243 -12.91 21.73 13.44
C THR A 243 -14.35 21.96 12.97
N GLU A 244 -15.01 20.97 12.37
CA GLU A 244 -16.44 21.08 12.05
C GLU A 244 -17.33 21.04 13.30
N LEU A 245 -17.01 20.17 14.27
CA LEU A 245 -17.75 20.11 15.54
C LEU A 245 -17.62 21.42 16.34
N ALA A 246 -16.47 22.08 16.30
CA ALA A 246 -16.22 23.32 17.03
C ALA A 246 -16.99 24.54 16.50
N LYS A 247 -17.52 24.50 15.26
CA LYS A 247 -18.24 25.63 14.66
C LYS A 247 -19.66 25.85 15.23
N GLY A 248 -20.24 24.87 15.92
CA GLY A 248 -21.52 25.01 16.63
C GLY A 248 -22.77 25.07 15.75
N GLU A 249 -22.86 26.03 14.82
CA GLU A 249 -24.02 26.21 13.93
C GLU A 249 -23.64 25.97 12.46
N GLY A 250 -24.36 25.06 11.79
CA GLY A 250 -24.13 24.72 10.38
C GLY A 250 -23.13 23.59 10.12
N MET A 251 -23.01 22.61 11.03
CA MET A 251 -22.11 21.47 10.88
C MET A 251 -22.34 20.71 9.58
N SER A 252 -21.27 20.51 8.79
CA SER A 252 -21.34 19.67 7.60
C SER A 252 -21.30 18.18 7.96
N LEU A 253 -22.46 17.56 8.15
CA LEU A 253 -22.59 16.12 8.40
C LEU A 253 -21.83 15.28 7.35
N MET A 254 -21.82 15.71 6.10
CA MET A 254 -21.09 15.03 5.02
C MET A 254 -19.58 14.97 5.29
N LEU A 255 -18.98 16.07 5.79
CA LEU A 255 -17.55 16.12 6.08
C LEU A 255 -17.20 15.19 7.26
N ILE A 256 -18.06 15.17 8.29
CA ILE A 256 -17.90 14.29 9.46
C ILE A 256 -17.94 12.82 9.02
N TRP A 257 -18.93 12.42 8.21
CA TRP A 257 -19.03 11.06 7.69
C TRP A 257 -17.83 10.67 6.82
N MET A 258 -17.35 11.57 5.96
CA MET A 258 -16.15 11.33 5.16
C MET A 258 -14.90 11.16 6.04
N GLY A 259 -14.75 11.95 7.10
CA GLY A 259 -13.67 11.81 8.07
C GLY A 259 -13.71 10.46 8.79
N VAL A 260 -14.89 10.05 9.27
CA VAL A 260 -15.09 8.75 9.94
C VAL A 260 -14.78 7.59 8.98
N ALA A 261 -15.24 7.69 7.72
CA ALA A 261 -14.95 6.68 6.71
C ALA A 261 -13.44 6.57 6.41
N LEU A 262 -12.74 7.70 6.29
CA LEU A 262 -11.28 7.72 6.09
C LEU A 262 -10.54 7.08 7.25
N ILE A 263 -10.87 7.44 8.50
CA ILE A 263 -10.26 6.84 9.70
C ILE A 263 -10.53 5.33 9.74
N SER A 264 -11.77 4.92 9.46
CA SER A 264 -12.16 3.51 9.47
C SER A 264 -11.39 2.70 8.43
N VAL A 265 -11.26 3.21 7.21
CA VAL A 265 -10.45 2.57 6.14
C VAL A 265 -8.98 2.49 6.58
N SER A 266 -8.45 3.53 7.24
CA SER A 266 -7.08 3.52 7.73
C SER A 266 -6.81 2.41 8.74
N VAL A 267 -7.70 2.26 9.72
CA VAL A 267 -7.62 1.22 10.74
C VAL A 267 -7.71 -0.17 10.10
N VAL A 268 -8.62 -0.38 9.15
CA VAL A 268 -8.77 -1.68 8.46
C VAL A 268 -7.50 -2.05 7.69
N ILE A 269 -6.89 -1.11 6.97
CA ILE A 269 -5.64 -1.36 6.22
C ILE A 269 -4.50 -1.70 7.18
N GLU A 270 -4.39 -1.01 8.31
CA GLU A 270 -3.35 -1.25 9.31
C GLU A 270 -3.51 -2.62 9.98
N ILE A 271 -4.72 -2.96 10.43
CA ILE A 271 -5.03 -4.28 10.98
C ILE A 271 -4.70 -5.37 9.95
N PHE A 272 -5.08 -5.16 8.69
CA PHE A 272 -4.76 -6.09 7.61
C PHE A 272 -3.25 -6.27 7.43
N ALA A 273 -2.48 -5.19 7.43
CA ALA A 273 -1.02 -5.24 7.30
C ALA A 273 -0.36 -5.97 8.48
N ILE A 274 -0.80 -5.71 9.72
CA ILE A 274 -0.30 -6.38 10.93
C ILE A 274 -0.64 -7.88 10.88
N TYR A 275 -1.89 -8.22 10.59
CA TYR A 275 -2.36 -9.61 10.50
C TYR A 275 -1.59 -10.37 9.42
N PHE A 276 -1.39 -9.74 8.26
CA PHE A 276 -0.65 -10.31 7.16
C PHE A 276 0.80 -10.64 7.54
N ASN A 277 1.52 -9.68 8.14
CA ASN A 277 2.89 -9.89 8.60
C ASN A 277 2.98 -11.00 9.66
N GLY A 278 2.01 -11.04 10.59
CA GLY A 278 1.91 -12.08 11.61
C GLY A 278 1.69 -13.48 11.01
N MET A 279 0.77 -13.60 10.05
CA MET A 279 0.51 -14.84 9.33
C MET A 279 1.73 -15.31 8.54
N ALA A 280 2.35 -14.45 7.74
CA ALA A 280 3.52 -14.80 6.94
C ALA A 280 4.67 -15.34 7.81
N SER A 281 4.93 -14.70 8.96
CA SER A 281 5.92 -15.15 9.94
C SER A 281 5.56 -16.51 10.54
N THR A 282 4.30 -16.71 10.92
CA THR A 282 3.81 -17.97 11.51
C THR A 282 3.92 -19.13 10.53
N TRP A 283 3.55 -18.93 9.27
CA TRP A 283 3.65 -19.95 8.23
C TRP A 283 5.10 -20.31 7.91
N SER A 284 6.00 -19.33 7.86
CA SER A 284 7.43 -19.56 7.66
C SER A 284 8.04 -20.40 8.81
N LYS A 285 7.67 -20.11 10.06
CA LYS A 285 8.08 -20.90 11.24
C LYS A 285 7.57 -22.34 11.16
N ARG A 286 6.29 -22.54 10.85
CA ARG A 286 5.68 -23.88 10.70
C ARG A 286 6.33 -24.68 9.58
N PHE A 287 6.69 -24.04 8.47
CA PHE A 287 7.42 -24.69 7.38
C PHE A 287 8.78 -25.22 7.84
N LEU A 288 9.57 -24.39 8.53
CA LEU A 288 10.88 -24.80 9.04
C LEU A 288 10.78 -25.90 10.09
N GLU A 289 9.78 -25.85 10.97
CA GLU A 289 9.52 -26.88 11.96
C GLU A 289 9.23 -28.23 11.29
N LYS A 290 8.32 -28.26 10.32
CA LYS A 290 8.00 -29.47 9.55
C LYS A 290 9.21 -29.99 8.78
N MET A 291 10.00 -29.12 8.17
CA MET A 291 11.23 -29.51 7.47
C MET A 291 12.28 -30.10 8.42
N ARG A 292 12.40 -29.55 9.64
CA ARG A 292 13.29 -30.06 10.68
C ARG A 292 12.84 -31.43 11.19
N LEU A 293 11.54 -31.65 11.36
CA LEU A 293 11.00 -32.97 11.74
C LEU A 293 11.24 -34.01 10.64
N ALA A 294 10.95 -33.68 9.39
CA ALA A 294 11.10 -34.61 8.27
C ALA A 294 12.56 -34.97 7.93
N HIS A 295 13.52 -34.08 8.22
CA HIS A 295 14.92 -34.23 7.79
C HIS A 295 15.93 -34.24 8.94
N GLY A 296 15.46 -34.31 10.20
CA GLY A 296 16.29 -34.15 11.39
C GLY A 296 17.40 -35.19 11.54
N GLY A 297 17.25 -36.39 10.96
CA GLY A 297 18.24 -37.45 10.99
C GLY A 297 19.54 -37.15 10.24
N ASN A 298 19.54 -36.21 9.29
CA ASN A 298 20.73 -35.88 8.50
C ASN A 298 21.46 -34.63 9.05
N LYS A 299 22.71 -34.80 9.49
CA LYS A 299 23.55 -33.74 10.10
C LYS A 299 23.72 -32.52 9.18
N TYR A 300 23.89 -32.72 7.87
CA TYR A 300 24.02 -31.63 6.90
C TYR A 300 22.72 -30.85 6.76
N LYS A 301 21.58 -31.54 6.55
CA LYS A 301 20.26 -30.91 6.39
C LYS A 301 19.86 -30.10 7.62
N ARG A 302 20.17 -30.61 8.82
CA ARG A 302 19.95 -29.91 10.09
C ARG A 302 20.76 -28.60 10.20
N LYS A 303 22.04 -28.60 9.83
CA LYS A 303 22.87 -27.38 9.81
C LYS A 303 22.29 -26.33 8.85
N VAL A 304 21.85 -26.74 7.66
CA VAL A 304 21.22 -25.84 6.68
C VAL A 304 19.95 -25.20 7.26
N LEU A 305 19.06 -25.99 7.86
CA LEU A 305 17.83 -25.48 8.48
C LEU A 305 18.10 -24.57 9.69
N GLN A 306 19.14 -24.85 10.48
CA GLN A 306 19.57 -23.99 11.58
C GLN A 306 20.05 -22.61 11.08
N CYS A 307 20.80 -22.57 9.97
CA CYS A 307 21.18 -21.30 9.35
C CYS A 307 19.95 -20.47 8.92
N PHE A 308 18.91 -21.12 8.39
CA PHE A 308 17.65 -20.45 8.04
C PHE A 308 16.89 -19.92 9.26
N ALA A 309 16.74 -20.76 10.28
CA ALA A 309 16.08 -20.36 11.53
C ALA A 309 16.82 -19.18 12.19
N ALA A 310 18.15 -19.22 12.23
CA ALA A 310 18.97 -18.14 12.76
C ALA A 310 18.85 -16.84 11.95
N LYS A 311 18.68 -16.94 10.62
CA LYS A 311 18.45 -15.77 9.76
C LYS A 311 17.07 -15.16 10.00
N LEU A 312 16.02 -15.98 10.09
CA LEU A 312 14.66 -15.50 10.39
C LEU A 312 14.53 -14.93 11.80
N TYR A 313 15.19 -15.54 12.80
CA TYR A 313 15.21 -15.03 14.15
C TYR A 313 15.85 -13.64 14.23
N ARG A 314 16.93 -13.42 13.48
CA ARG A 314 17.57 -12.09 13.37
C ARG A 314 16.67 -11.05 12.72
N LEU A 315 15.86 -11.44 11.73
CA LEU A 315 14.93 -10.53 11.06
C LEU A 315 13.77 -10.11 11.95
N GLY A 316 13.35 -10.96 12.89
CA GLY A 316 12.30 -10.64 13.86
C GLY A 316 12.79 -9.94 15.12
N ASN A 317 14.10 -9.81 15.32
CA ASN A 317 14.69 -9.21 16.53
C ASN A 317 15.52 -7.97 16.16
N PRO A 318 14.94 -6.76 16.22
CA PRO A 318 15.66 -5.53 15.88
C PRO A 318 16.89 -5.28 16.77
N ASP A 319 16.87 -5.74 18.03
CA ASP A 319 18.01 -5.58 18.96
C ASP A 319 19.22 -6.46 18.58
N ALA A 320 18.96 -7.62 17.95
CA ALA A 320 20.01 -8.49 17.43
C ALA A 320 20.72 -7.89 16.20
N GLN A 321 20.05 -6.97 15.50
CA GLN A 321 20.59 -6.26 14.34
C GLN A 321 21.47 -5.07 14.78
N ASN A 322 21.07 -4.35 15.84
CA ASN A 322 21.82 -3.22 16.39
C ASN A 322 23.19 -3.62 16.97
N LYS A 323 23.30 -4.80 17.61
CA LYS A 323 24.58 -5.30 18.17
C LYS A 323 25.67 -5.62 17.14
N ARG A 324 25.36 -5.67 15.82
CA ARG A 324 26.35 -5.94 14.76
C ARG A 324 26.77 -4.73 13.94
N ASN A 325 26.04 -3.61 14.01
CA ASN A 325 26.49 -2.35 13.41
C ASN A 325 27.63 -1.71 14.23
N LYS A 326 27.91 -2.23 15.43
CA LYS A 326 29.23 -2.12 16.08
C LYS A 326 30.22 -3.11 15.45
N CYS A 327 30.43 -2.98 14.15
CA CYS A 327 31.54 -3.64 13.46
C CYS A 327 32.74 -2.69 13.59
N PRO A 328 33.95 -3.15 13.99
CA PRO A 328 35.11 -2.28 14.26
C PRO A 328 35.58 -1.42 13.06
N ILE A 329 35.01 -1.61 11.87
CA ILE A 329 35.24 -0.77 10.69
C ILE A 329 34.53 0.60 10.80
N ALA A 330 33.41 0.69 11.54
CA ALA A 330 32.72 1.96 11.77
C ALA A 330 33.47 2.88 12.75
N GLU A 331 34.21 2.31 13.71
CA GLU A 331 35.12 3.08 14.60
C GLU A 331 36.35 3.59 13.85
N ILE A 332 36.84 2.86 12.83
CA ILE A 332 37.95 3.31 11.97
C ILE A 332 37.54 4.50 11.08
N ILE A 333 36.27 4.54 10.62
CA ILE A 333 35.75 5.65 9.81
C ILE A 333 35.34 6.86 10.69
N GLN A 334 34.85 6.63 11.91
CA GLN A 334 34.59 7.73 12.86
C GLN A 334 35.89 8.33 13.44
N GLY A 335 36.98 7.57 13.50
CA GLY A 335 38.31 8.10 13.84
C GLY A 335 38.93 9.03 12.78
N TRP A 336 38.39 9.05 11.56
CA TRP A 336 38.89 9.90 10.45
C TRP A 336 38.11 11.20 10.25
N MET A 337 36.95 11.37 10.90
CA MET A 337 36.14 12.60 10.82
C MET A 337 35.99 13.27 12.18
N GLY A 338 37.13 13.43 12.88
CA GLY A 338 37.22 14.31 14.04
C GLY A 338 37.20 15.77 13.59
N VAL A 339 36.02 16.39 13.64
CA VAL A 339 35.90 17.83 13.88
C VAL A 339 34.94 18.00 15.05
N ASP A 340 35.53 18.49 16.14
CA ASP A 340 34.86 18.92 17.35
C ASP A 340 33.75 19.94 17.06
N LEU A 341 32.58 19.67 17.62
CA LEU A 341 31.66 20.71 18.04
C LEU A 341 31.07 20.30 19.38
N MET A 342 31.71 20.84 20.42
CA MET A 342 31.25 20.79 21.80
C MET A 342 29.84 21.33 21.95
N GLY A 343 29.08 20.66 22.81
CA GLY A 343 28.41 21.34 23.92
C GLY A 343 26.98 21.80 23.69
N VAL A 344 26.03 20.95 24.07
CA VAL A 344 25.01 21.29 25.08
C VAL A 344 24.65 19.99 25.81
N GLY A 345 25.10 19.88 27.06
CA GLY A 345 24.58 18.87 27.98
C GLY A 345 23.19 19.29 28.44
N VAL A 346 22.20 18.42 28.24
CA VAL A 346 20.96 18.43 29.01
C VAL A 346 20.89 17.10 29.73
N ASP A 347 21.11 17.20 31.03
CA ASP A 347 20.93 16.14 32.01
C ASP A 347 19.42 15.88 32.16
N LEU A 348 18.94 14.77 31.60
CA LEU A 348 17.61 14.22 31.91
C LEU A 348 17.83 12.88 32.59
N GLY A 349 17.99 12.95 33.92
CA GLY A 349 17.87 11.81 34.81
C GLY A 349 16.50 11.14 34.68
N GLY A 350 16.50 9.81 34.81
CA GLY A 350 15.28 8.99 34.87
C GLY A 350 15.07 8.06 33.68
N GLY A 351 16.06 7.21 33.38
CA GLY A 351 15.96 6.14 32.39
C GLY A 351 15.01 5.02 32.80
N GLY A 352 13.71 5.27 32.77
CA GLY A 352 12.68 4.24 32.74
C GLY A 352 12.32 3.93 31.29
N PHE A 353 13.09 3.07 30.61
CA PHE A 353 12.72 2.61 29.27
C PHE A 353 11.44 1.76 29.35
N ILE A 354 10.35 2.31 28.80
CA ILE A 354 9.09 1.60 28.60
C ILE A 354 9.34 0.46 27.62
N ASN A 355 9.32 -0.76 28.15
CA ASN A 355 9.49 -1.98 27.37
C ASN A 355 8.25 -2.18 26.47
N ALA A 356 8.40 -1.96 25.17
CA ALA A 356 7.35 -2.13 24.17
C ALA A 356 6.75 -3.55 24.17
N ASP A 357 7.51 -4.57 24.58
CA ASP A 357 7.00 -5.95 24.72
C ASP A 357 6.01 -6.09 25.88
N LYS A 358 6.16 -5.25 26.93
CA LYS A 358 5.24 -5.18 28.07
C LYS A 358 3.93 -4.51 27.69
N ILE A 359 3.97 -3.44 26.89
CA ILE A 359 2.76 -2.78 26.36
C ILE A 359 2.04 -3.71 25.38
N HIS A 360 2.76 -4.37 24.47
CA HIS A 360 2.17 -5.29 23.50
C HIS A 360 1.52 -6.51 24.17
N ARG A 361 2.12 -7.07 25.24
CA ARG A 361 1.50 -8.14 26.04
C ARG A 361 0.28 -7.67 26.83
N GLN A 362 0.35 -6.48 27.43
CA GLN A 362 -0.78 -5.91 28.17
C GLN A 362 -1.98 -5.66 27.26
N PHE A 363 -1.75 -5.09 26.07
CA PHE A 363 -2.79 -4.89 25.06
C PHE A 363 -3.45 -6.22 24.68
N TRP A 364 -2.67 -7.26 24.34
CA TRP A 364 -3.21 -8.57 23.98
C TRP A 364 -3.97 -9.28 25.10
N ILE A 365 -3.53 -9.15 26.35
CA ILE A 365 -4.24 -9.71 27.52
C ILE A 365 -5.56 -8.98 27.74
N GLN A 366 -5.61 -7.67 27.53
CA GLN A 366 -6.84 -6.88 27.63
C GLN A 366 -7.84 -7.29 26.53
N THR A 367 -7.40 -7.37 25.27
CA THR A 367 -8.28 -7.71 24.14
C THR A 367 -8.79 -9.15 24.19
N THR A 368 -7.98 -10.09 24.70
CA THR A 368 -8.41 -11.50 24.84
C THR A 368 -9.31 -11.75 26.05
N LYS A 369 -9.30 -10.89 27.07
CA LYS A 369 -10.25 -10.94 28.19
C LYS A 369 -11.63 -10.47 27.76
N GLU A 370 -11.72 -9.41 26.96
CA GLU A 370 -13.01 -8.91 26.46
C GLU A 370 -13.67 -9.85 25.45
N PHE A 371 -12.87 -10.54 24.62
CA PHE A 371 -13.37 -11.56 23.68
C PHE A 371 -13.82 -12.86 24.34
N ARG A 372 -13.63 -13.02 25.65
CA ARG A 372 -14.07 -14.21 26.41
C ARG A 372 -15.29 -13.95 27.29
N LEU A 373 -15.76 -12.70 27.35
CA LEU A 373 -16.93 -12.25 28.11
C LEU A 373 -18.14 -11.94 27.20
N HIS A 374 -17.99 -12.12 25.89
CA HIS A 374 -19.03 -12.15 24.87
C HIS A 374 -18.97 -13.48 24.12
#